data_AF-A0A2N2LGV5-F1
#
_entry.id   AF-A0A2N2LGV5-F1
#
_cell.length_a   1.000
_cell.length_b   1.000
_cell.length_c   1.000
_cell.angle_alpha   90.00
_cell.angle_beta   90.00
_cell.angle_gamma   90.00
#
_symmetry.space_group_name_H-M   'P 1'
#
loop_
_entity.id
_entity.type
_entity.pdbx_description
1 polymer ?
#
loop_
_entity_poly.entity_id
_entity_poly.type
_entity_poly.pdbx_seq_one_letter_code
_entity_poly.pdbx_strand_id
1 'polypeptide(L)'
;MSKLKAIQKIVDLTKLIETDFDVIGISNLSTLKKICKDDVKKSRGEFAGYFIENDELVLFRDRLGACNIYYAINDTLAYISTNPAWIAKTVKADANWSYILSDYMQFQISFTEDTFFAGVNKVMPGTFVRISKKGLRKEKYWNIEFGNNGFDPKHLLGLMKDAVHYRLELLNGNNYTSYLSGGLDSSISTILSKPNECFSGFYEEEGYSEMDYIESIVSKSDFIKNYIKVEI
;
A
#
# COMPACT_ATOMS: atom_id res chain seq x y z
N MET A 1 -8.34 33.53 -0.79
CA MET A 1 -9.79 33.43 -1.11
C MET A 1 -10.10 32.96 -2.54
N SER A 2 -9.23 32.21 -3.24
CA SER A 2 -9.44 31.93 -4.69
C SER A 2 -9.10 30.52 -5.22
N LYS A 3 -9.08 29.46 -4.39
CA LYS A 3 -9.04 28.06 -4.90
C LYS A 3 -10.29 27.22 -4.57
N LEU A 4 -11.18 27.71 -3.69
CA LEU A 4 -12.40 26.99 -3.29
C LEU A 4 -13.60 27.19 -4.23
N LYS A 5 -13.56 28.12 -5.20
CA LYS A 5 -14.70 28.44 -6.08
C LYS A 5 -14.70 27.72 -7.44
N ALA A 6 -13.69 26.91 -7.76
CA ALA A 6 -13.61 26.20 -9.04
C ALA A 6 -14.33 24.83 -9.05
N ILE A 7 -14.82 24.35 -7.90
CA ILE A 7 -15.36 23.00 -7.77
C ILE A 7 -16.90 23.05 -7.75
N GLN A 8 -17.54 23.42 -8.85
CA GLN A 8 -19.01 23.53 -8.94
C GLN A 8 -19.68 22.77 -10.09
N LYS A 9 -18.95 21.92 -10.80
CA LYS A 9 -19.53 20.83 -11.61
C LYS A 9 -18.63 19.61 -11.40
N ILE A 10 -19.20 18.48 -11.00
CA ILE A 10 -18.43 17.24 -10.74
C ILE A 10 -19.22 16.04 -11.24
N VAL A 11 -18.51 15.20 -12.00
CA VAL A 11 -18.65 13.77 -12.29
C VAL A 11 -20.08 13.23 -12.43
N ASP A 12 -20.44 12.92 -13.67
CA ASP A 12 -21.57 12.06 -13.99
C ASP A 12 -21.17 10.59 -13.75
N LEU A 13 -21.57 10.03 -12.61
CA LEU A 13 -21.27 8.63 -12.23
C LEU A 13 -21.87 7.60 -13.19
N THR A 14 -22.81 7.99 -14.06
CA THR A 14 -23.36 7.11 -15.10
C THR A 14 -22.40 6.87 -16.27
N LYS A 15 -21.27 7.61 -16.32
CA LYS A 15 -20.25 7.55 -17.37
C LYS A 15 -18.91 7.05 -16.85
N LEU A 16 -18.91 6.15 -15.86
CA LEU A 16 -17.68 5.49 -15.44
C LEU A 16 -17.13 4.69 -16.62
N ILE A 17 -16.00 5.13 -17.17
CA ILE A 17 -15.27 4.40 -18.22
C ILE A 17 -14.15 3.66 -17.52
N GLU A 18 -14.33 2.35 -17.34
CA GLU A 18 -13.25 1.46 -16.92
C GLU A 18 -12.35 1.23 -18.14
N THR A 19 -11.08 1.62 -18.01
CA THR A 19 -10.01 1.31 -18.96
C THR A 19 -9.17 0.18 -18.37
N ASP A 20 -8.60 -0.71 -19.20
CA ASP A 20 -7.85 -1.94 -18.84
C ASP A 20 -6.55 -1.75 -18.01
N PHE A 21 -6.47 -0.71 -17.21
CA PHE A 21 -5.33 -0.32 -16.40
C PHE A 21 -5.56 -0.73 -14.95
N ASP A 22 -4.98 -1.86 -14.57
CA ASP A 22 -4.83 -2.46 -13.24
C ASP A 22 -5.35 -1.62 -12.06
N VAL A 23 -6.65 -1.67 -11.80
CA VAL A 23 -7.15 -1.57 -10.42
C VAL A 23 -6.98 -2.96 -9.81
N ILE A 24 -5.72 -3.37 -9.59
CA ILE A 24 -5.41 -4.53 -8.75
C ILE A 24 -5.48 -4.02 -7.32
N GLY A 25 -6.65 -4.21 -6.73
CA GLY A 25 -6.95 -3.70 -5.40
C GLY A 25 -8.02 -4.47 -4.64
N ILE A 26 -8.49 -5.60 -5.21
CA ILE A 26 -8.82 -6.86 -4.54
C ILE A 26 -8.34 -7.91 -5.54
N SER A 27 -7.67 -8.98 -5.10
CA SER A 27 -7.12 -10.06 -5.93
C SER A 27 -8.15 -10.88 -6.74
N ASN A 28 -9.31 -10.30 -7.04
CA ASN A 28 -10.28 -10.84 -7.97
C ASN A 28 -11.25 -9.72 -8.40
N LEU A 29 -11.18 -9.28 -9.67
CA LEU A 29 -12.18 -8.37 -10.26
C LEU A 29 -13.62 -8.93 -10.16
N SER A 30 -13.78 -10.24 -9.91
CA SER A 30 -15.06 -10.89 -9.60
C SER A 30 -15.68 -10.48 -8.25
N THR A 31 -14.99 -9.64 -7.46
CA THR A 31 -15.40 -9.17 -6.12
C THR A 31 -15.95 -7.74 -6.11
N LEU A 32 -16.25 -7.12 -7.26
CA LEU A 32 -17.13 -5.92 -7.34
C LEU A 32 -18.60 -6.24 -6.95
N LYS A 33 -18.82 -7.26 -6.12
CA LYS A 33 -20.04 -7.43 -5.34
C LYS A 33 -20.03 -6.38 -4.23
N LYS A 34 -20.94 -5.41 -4.31
CA LYS A 34 -21.27 -4.37 -3.31
C LYS A 34 -20.38 -4.37 -2.04
N ILE A 35 -19.21 -3.76 -2.13
CA ILE A 35 -18.40 -3.42 -0.96
C ILE A 35 -18.99 -2.15 -0.36
N CYS A 36 -19.24 -2.15 0.94
CA CYS A 36 -19.71 -0.97 1.66
C CYS A 36 -18.66 -0.43 2.63
N LYS A 37 -18.94 0.74 3.20
CA LYS A 37 -18.09 1.38 4.22
C LYS A 37 -17.73 0.44 5.38
N ASP A 38 -18.67 -0.39 5.82
CA ASP A 38 -18.47 -1.28 6.96
C ASP A 38 -17.59 -2.47 6.64
N ASP A 39 -17.63 -2.98 5.40
CA ASP A 39 -16.71 -4.02 4.94
C ASP A 39 -15.27 -3.49 4.98
N VAL A 40 -15.03 -2.30 4.40
CA VAL A 40 -13.70 -1.66 4.38
C VAL A 40 -13.15 -1.45 5.80
N LYS A 41 -13.99 -1.02 6.74
CA LYS A 41 -13.59 -0.82 8.14
C LYS A 41 -13.19 -2.11 8.82
N LYS A 42 -13.84 -3.24 8.51
CA LYS A 42 -13.57 -4.56 9.10
C LYS A 42 -12.40 -5.28 8.44
N SER A 43 -12.11 -4.97 7.17
CA SER A 43 -11.02 -5.58 6.41
C SER A 43 -9.64 -5.38 7.06
N ARG A 44 -8.84 -6.43 7.00
CA ARG A 44 -7.40 -6.44 7.33
C ARG A 44 -6.62 -6.89 6.09
N GLY A 45 -5.41 -6.38 5.90
CA GLY A 45 -4.57 -6.70 4.75
C GLY A 45 -4.32 -5.51 3.83
N GLU A 46 -3.92 -5.81 2.60
CA GLU A 46 -3.45 -4.85 1.60
C GLU A 46 -4.53 -4.72 0.53
N PHE A 47 -5.07 -3.51 0.37
CA PHE A 47 -6.17 -3.26 -0.56
C PHE A 47 -6.27 -1.78 -0.90
N ALA A 48 -6.81 -1.49 -2.08
CA ALA A 48 -7.24 -0.16 -2.46
C ALA A 48 -8.36 -0.27 -3.49
N GLY A 49 -9.30 0.67 -3.50
CA GLY A 49 -10.41 0.57 -4.42
C GLY A 49 -11.41 1.69 -4.26
N TYR A 50 -12.60 1.44 -4.81
CA TYR A 50 -13.71 2.36 -4.72
C TYR A 50 -15.04 1.64 -4.55
N PHE A 51 -16.03 2.37 -4.04
CA PHE A 51 -17.43 2.00 -4.10
C PHE A 51 -18.30 3.24 -4.33
N ILE A 52 -19.54 3.02 -4.76
CA ILE A 52 -20.55 4.08 -4.89
C ILE A 52 -21.50 4.01 -3.70
N GLU A 53 -21.71 5.12 -3.01
CA GLU A 53 -22.63 5.25 -1.89
C GLU A 53 -23.29 6.63 -1.92
N ASN A 54 -24.63 6.68 -1.88
CA ASN A 54 -25.39 7.94 -1.86
C ASN A 54 -25.04 8.93 -2.99
N ASP A 55 -24.91 8.45 -4.22
CA ASP A 55 -24.46 9.22 -5.40
C ASP A 55 -23.06 9.85 -5.25
N GLU A 56 -22.21 9.21 -4.45
CA GLU A 56 -20.81 9.61 -4.28
C GLU A 56 -19.88 8.46 -4.65
N LEU A 57 -18.80 8.81 -5.33
CA LEU A 57 -17.66 7.93 -5.52
C LEU A 57 -16.76 7.99 -4.30
N VAL A 58 -16.54 6.85 -3.65
CA VAL A 58 -15.75 6.75 -2.43
C VAL A 58 -14.50 5.94 -2.73
N LEU A 59 -13.35 6.59 -2.69
CA LEU A 59 -12.03 5.95 -2.80
C LEU A 59 -11.52 5.58 -1.42
N PHE A 60 -10.80 4.47 -1.33
CA PHE A 60 -10.18 4.00 -0.11
C PHE A 60 -8.91 3.20 -0.40
N ARG A 61 -8.05 3.11 0.61
CA ARG A 61 -6.92 2.18 0.67
C ARG A 61 -6.74 1.69 2.08
N ASP A 62 -5.94 0.64 2.24
CA ASP A 62 -5.69 -0.02 3.50
C ASP A 62 -5.19 0.91 4.62
N ARG A 63 -5.24 0.36 5.84
CA ARG A 63 -5.01 1.09 7.10
C ARG A 63 -3.60 1.68 7.20
N LEU A 64 -2.59 0.98 6.69
CA LEU A 64 -1.18 1.35 6.81
C LEU A 64 -0.61 1.95 5.52
N GLY A 65 -1.32 1.82 4.41
CA GLY A 65 -0.91 2.33 3.11
C GLY A 65 0.04 1.39 2.37
N ALA A 66 -0.17 0.08 2.43
CA ALA A 66 0.55 -0.87 1.58
C ALA A 66 0.20 -0.69 0.08
N CYS A 67 -1.09 -0.55 -0.26
CA CYS A 67 -1.54 -0.37 -1.64
C CYS A 67 -1.83 1.09 -1.95
N ASN A 68 -1.29 1.63 -3.04
CA ASN A 68 -1.58 3.01 -3.46
C ASN A 68 -2.81 3.10 -4.38
N ILE A 69 -3.58 4.17 -4.21
CA ILE A 69 -4.58 4.62 -5.19
C ILE A 69 -4.53 6.15 -5.27
N TYR A 70 -4.61 6.65 -6.48
CA TYR A 70 -4.45 8.04 -6.84
C TYR A 70 -5.68 8.53 -7.58
N TYR A 71 -5.92 9.83 -7.51
CA TYR A 71 -7.01 10.47 -8.21
C TYR A 71 -6.66 11.87 -8.70
N ALA A 72 -7.32 12.30 -9.76
CA ALA A 72 -7.38 13.69 -10.19
C ALA A 72 -8.82 14.03 -10.56
N ILE A 73 -9.22 15.30 -10.36
CA ILE A 73 -10.57 15.76 -10.67
C ILE A 73 -10.46 17.01 -11.52
N ASN A 74 -11.20 17.04 -12.63
CA ASN A 74 -11.46 18.25 -13.40
C ASN A 74 -12.96 18.59 -13.33
N ASP A 75 -13.41 19.58 -14.12
CA ASP A 75 -14.79 20.09 -14.09
C ASP A 75 -15.89 19.05 -14.38
N THR A 76 -15.55 17.89 -14.95
CA THR A 76 -16.55 16.90 -15.39
C THR A 76 -16.20 15.45 -15.07
N LEU A 77 -14.94 15.14 -14.81
CA LEU A 77 -14.43 13.77 -14.69
C LEU A 77 -13.53 13.60 -13.47
N ALA A 78 -13.60 12.41 -12.88
CA ALA A 78 -12.64 11.91 -11.91
C ALA A 78 -11.83 10.81 -12.60
N TYR A 79 -10.51 10.92 -12.49
CA TYR A 79 -9.55 9.93 -12.96
C TYR A 79 -9.01 9.20 -11.76
N ILE A 80 -8.94 7.87 -11.81
CA ILE A 80 -8.52 7.02 -10.70
C ILE A 80 -7.59 5.95 -11.24
N SER A 81 -6.52 5.67 -10.50
CA SER A 81 -5.56 4.63 -10.87
C SER A 81 -4.68 4.27 -9.67
N THR A 82 -4.13 3.07 -9.68
CA THR A 82 -3.03 2.64 -8.80
C THR A 82 -1.68 3.20 -9.26
N ASN A 83 -1.59 3.75 -10.47
CA ASN A 83 -0.40 4.39 -11.02
C ASN A 83 -0.65 5.88 -11.32
N PRO A 84 0.04 6.82 -10.64
CA PRO A 84 -0.22 8.24 -10.81
C PRO A 84 0.22 8.77 -12.18
N ALA A 85 1.16 8.10 -12.86
CA ALA A 85 1.67 8.53 -14.17
C ALA A 85 0.60 8.41 -15.27
N TRP A 86 -0.29 7.42 -15.20
CA TRP A 86 -1.38 7.27 -16.17
C TRP A 86 -2.40 8.39 -16.05
N ILE A 87 -2.75 8.77 -14.82
CA ILE A 87 -3.59 9.94 -14.56
C ILE A 87 -2.89 11.19 -15.07
N ALA A 88 -1.62 11.40 -14.70
CA ALA A 88 -0.83 12.56 -15.08
C ALA A 88 -0.77 12.76 -16.59
N LYS A 89 -0.53 11.68 -17.35
CA LYS A 89 -0.55 11.71 -18.83
C LYS A 89 -1.92 12.12 -19.37
N THR A 90 -3.00 11.60 -18.79
CA THR A 90 -4.37 11.85 -19.25
C THR A 90 -4.80 13.28 -19.00
N VAL A 91 -4.51 13.81 -17.81
CA VAL A 91 -4.86 15.19 -17.42
C VAL A 91 -3.81 16.22 -17.85
N LYS A 92 -2.70 15.77 -18.48
CA LYS A 92 -1.54 16.58 -18.86
C LYS A 92 -1.00 17.38 -17.68
N ALA A 93 -0.78 16.69 -16.55
CA ALA A 93 -0.29 17.30 -15.33
C ALA A 93 1.15 17.80 -15.51
N ASP A 94 1.41 19.02 -15.05
CA ASP A 94 2.77 19.54 -14.88
C ASP A 94 3.50 18.83 -13.74
N ALA A 95 4.82 18.96 -13.71
CA ALA A 95 5.62 18.49 -12.58
C ALA A 95 5.31 19.31 -11.31
N ASN A 96 5.25 18.63 -10.17
CA ASN A 96 5.09 19.21 -8.86
C ASN A 96 6.35 19.01 -8.01
N TRP A 97 7.08 20.09 -7.80
CA TRP A 97 8.33 20.12 -7.03
C TRP A 97 8.16 20.73 -5.64
N SER A 98 6.96 20.61 -5.06
CA SER A 98 6.67 21.11 -3.71
C SER A 98 7.48 20.36 -2.63
N TYR A 99 7.03 20.41 -1.36
CA TYR A 99 7.62 19.67 -0.24
C TYR A 99 7.85 18.18 -0.50
N ILE A 100 7.14 17.60 -1.48
CA ILE A 100 7.34 16.22 -1.90
C ILE A 100 8.79 15.89 -2.30
N LEU A 101 9.53 16.84 -2.89
CA LEU A 101 10.92 16.61 -3.26
C LEU A 101 11.80 16.43 -2.01
N SER A 102 11.58 17.23 -0.98
CA SER A 102 12.32 17.12 0.28
C SER A 102 12.03 15.79 0.98
N ASP A 103 10.75 15.43 1.11
CA ASP A 103 10.34 14.15 1.71
C ASP A 103 10.95 12.97 0.96
N TYR A 104 10.88 13.00 -0.36
CA TYR A 104 11.41 11.92 -1.19
C TYR A 104 12.93 11.81 -1.11
N MET A 105 13.66 12.92 -1.13
CA MET A 105 15.13 12.88 -1.01
C MET A 105 15.58 12.38 0.37
N GLN A 106 14.80 12.62 1.42
CA GLN A 106 15.14 12.19 2.78
C GLN A 106 14.71 10.74 3.07
N PHE A 107 13.52 10.33 2.60
CA PHE A 107 12.88 9.08 3.02
C PHE A 107 12.57 8.12 1.88
N GLN A 108 12.87 8.51 0.63
CA GLN A 108 12.53 7.78 -0.60
C GLN A 108 11.03 7.53 -0.80
N ILE A 109 10.18 8.16 0.02
CA ILE A 109 8.72 8.10 -0.05
C ILE A 109 8.13 9.49 0.26
N SER A 110 6.92 9.75 -0.25
CA SER A 110 6.14 10.94 0.10
C SER A 110 5.13 10.61 1.20
N PHE A 111 5.14 11.37 2.30
CA PHE A 111 4.14 11.23 3.37
C PHE A 111 2.87 12.05 3.14
N THR A 112 2.85 12.87 2.09
CA THR A 112 1.74 13.77 1.80
C THR A 112 0.77 13.14 0.79
N GLU A 113 -0.36 13.81 0.62
CA GLU A 113 -1.34 13.54 -0.43
C GLU A 113 -0.84 13.96 -1.81
N ASP A 114 0.18 14.82 -1.87
CA ASP A 114 0.71 15.30 -3.12
C ASP A 114 1.54 14.21 -3.81
N THR A 115 1.53 14.26 -5.13
CA THR A 115 2.44 13.49 -5.98
C THR A 115 3.37 14.44 -6.72
N PHE A 116 4.35 13.90 -7.45
CA PHE A 116 5.20 14.68 -8.35
C PHE A 116 4.45 15.21 -9.59
N PHE A 117 3.13 14.97 -9.69
CA PHE A 117 2.27 15.48 -10.75
C PHE A 117 1.24 16.46 -10.17
N ALA A 118 1.25 17.69 -10.64
CA ALA A 118 0.36 18.74 -10.17
C ALA A 118 -1.11 18.36 -10.41
N GLY A 119 -1.93 18.42 -9.36
CA GLY A 119 -3.35 18.06 -9.42
C GLY A 119 -3.65 16.56 -9.39
N VAL A 120 -2.64 15.69 -9.26
CA VAL A 120 -2.80 14.26 -9.00
C VAL A 120 -2.51 14.00 -7.53
N ASN A 121 -3.49 13.49 -6.81
CA ASN A 121 -3.41 13.26 -5.37
C ASN A 121 -3.47 11.78 -5.03
N LYS A 122 -2.78 11.40 -3.96
CA LYS A 122 -2.79 10.08 -3.35
C LYS A 122 -3.86 10.03 -2.27
N VAL A 123 -4.63 8.93 -2.20
CA VAL A 123 -5.49 8.66 -1.05
C VAL A 123 -4.61 8.32 0.15
N MET A 124 -4.85 8.98 1.30
CA MET A 124 -4.10 8.70 2.54
C MET A 124 -4.50 7.35 3.15
N PRO A 125 -3.58 6.69 3.87
CA PRO A 125 -3.89 5.46 4.62
C PRO A 125 -5.12 5.62 5.52
N GLY A 126 -5.94 4.58 5.61
CA GLY A 126 -7.10 4.56 6.51
C GLY A 126 -8.14 5.66 6.25
N THR A 127 -8.19 6.23 5.05
CA THR A 127 -9.03 7.39 4.71
C THR A 127 -9.98 7.09 3.55
N PHE A 128 -11.22 7.55 3.66
CA PHE A 128 -12.16 7.66 2.57
C PHE A 128 -12.03 9.03 1.88
N VAL A 129 -11.87 9.05 0.56
CA VAL A 129 -12.03 10.26 -0.26
C VAL A 129 -13.36 10.14 -1.00
N ARG A 130 -14.29 11.03 -0.68
CA ARG A 130 -15.64 11.03 -1.25
C ARG A 130 -15.79 12.16 -2.24
N ILE A 131 -16.24 11.83 -3.45
CA ILE A 131 -16.34 12.75 -4.59
C ILE A 131 -17.80 12.76 -5.04
N SER A 132 -18.41 13.95 -5.06
CA SER A 132 -19.78 14.13 -5.53
C SER A 132 -19.98 15.50 -6.17
N LYS A 133 -21.16 15.76 -6.74
CA LYS A 133 -21.56 17.08 -7.27
C LYS A 133 -21.36 18.24 -6.28
N LYS A 134 -21.35 17.95 -4.98
CA LYS A 134 -21.19 18.94 -3.90
C LYS A 134 -19.72 19.27 -3.58
N GLY A 135 -18.77 18.51 -4.10
CA GLY A 135 -17.35 18.67 -3.81
C GLY A 135 -16.65 17.38 -3.40
N LEU A 136 -15.44 17.55 -2.89
CA LEU A 136 -14.60 16.50 -2.34
C LEU A 136 -14.57 16.60 -0.81
N ARG A 137 -14.74 15.48 -0.12
CA ARG A 137 -14.52 15.39 1.35
C ARG A 137 -13.65 14.19 1.70
N LYS A 138 -12.93 14.31 2.82
CA LYS A 138 -12.04 13.26 3.34
C LYS A 138 -12.47 12.87 4.75
N GLU A 139 -12.52 11.58 5.02
CA GLU A 139 -12.93 11.02 6.32
C GLU A 139 -12.00 9.88 6.69
N LYS A 140 -11.27 9.98 7.80
CA LYS A 140 -10.51 8.85 8.33
C LYS A 140 -11.49 7.78 8.83
N TYR A 141 -11.32 6.55 8.34
CA TYR A 141 -12.04 5.39 8.85
C TYR A 141 -11.20 4.56 9.81
N TRP A 142 -9.89 4.78 9.82
CA TRP A 142 -8.94 4.15 10.72
C TRP A 142 -7.77 5.10 11.01
N ASN A 143 -7.19 4.99 12.21
CA ASN A 143 -6.01 5.74 12.62
C ASN A 143 -5.19 4.90 13.61
N ILE A 144 -3.87 5.06 13.61
CA ILE A 144 -3.02 4.50 14.67
C ILE A 144 -3.25 5.30 15.94
N GLU A 145 -3.57 4.61 17.02
CA GLU A 145 -3.61 5.18 18.36
C GLU A 145 -2.34 4.76 19.11
N PHE A 146 -1.52 5.74 19.47
CA PHE A 146 -0.36 5.51 20.32
C PHE A 146 -0.80 5.56 21.78
N GLY A 147 -0.72 4.43 22.47
CA GLY A 147 -1.04 4.31 23.88
C GLY A 147 0.03 3.49 24.59
N ASN A 148 0.20 3.72 25.88
CA ASN A 148 1.13 2.95 26.71
C ASN A 148 0.45 1.65 27.17
N ASN A 149 0.15 0.79 26.21
CA ASN A 149 -0.33 -0.56 26.46
C ASN A 149 0.91 -1.40 26.77
N GLY A 150 1.03 -1.90 28.00
CA GLY A 150 2.24 -2.61 28.46
C GLY A 150 2.72 -3.69 27.47
N PHE A 151 4.02 -3.98 27.50
CA PHE A 151 4.63 -4.95 26.62
C PHE A 151 4.46 -6.38 27.16
N ASP A 152 3.79 -7.25 26.39
CA ASP A 152 3.75 -8.70 26.61
C ASP A 152 4.37 -9.44 25.42
N PRO A 153 5.57 -10.03 25.58
CA PRO A 153 6.23 -10.81 24.54
C PRO A 153 5.39 -11.95 23.98
N LYS A 154 4.58 -12.62 24.81
CA LYS A 154 3.75 -13.75 24.36
C LYS A 154 2.61 -13.26 23.48
N HIS A 155 1.99 -12.15 23.87
CA HIS A 155 0.96 -11.51 23.06
C HIS A 155 1.54 -11.06 21.70
N LEU A 156 2.70 -10.40 21.69
CA LEU A 156 3.38 -10.00 20.45
C LEU A 156 3.67 -11.19 19.54
N LEU A 157 4.26 -12.27 20.08
CA LEU A 157 4.53 -13.48 19.30
C LEU A 157 3.25 -14.10 18.73
N GLY A 158 2.14 -14.07 19.48
CA GLY A 158 0.82 -14.49 19.01
C GLY A 158 0.34 -13.67 17.81
N LEU A 159 0.44 -12.33 17.90
CA LEU A 159 0.09 -11.43 16.80
C LEU A 159 0.96 -11.63 15.57
N MET A 160 2.27 -11.85 15.74
CA MET A 160 3.18 -12.13 14.62
C MET A 160 2.82 -13.44 13.91
N LYS A 161 2.51 -14.51 14.66
CA LYS A 161 2.07 -15.78 14.10
C LYS A 161 0.77 -15.66 13.31
N ASP A 162 -0.24 -14.98 13.86
CA ASP A 162 -1.51 -14.72 13.16
C ASP A 162 -1.28 -13.92 11.88
N ALA A 163 -0.45 -12.87 11.95
CA ALA A 163 -0.15 -12.01 10.81
C ALA A 163 0.58 -12.73 9.66
N VAL A 164 1.50 -13.65 9.99
CA VAL A 164 2.20 -14.49 9.01
C VAL A 164 1.23 -15.52 8.43
N HIS A 165 0.51 -16.26 9.28
CA HIS A 165 -0.44 -17.28 8.84
C HIS A 165 -1.50 -16.70 7.89
N TYR A 166 -2.10 -15.57 8.25
CA TYR A 166 -3.09 -14.89 7.42
C TYR A 166 -2.55 -14.54 6.02
N ARG A 167 -1.29 -14.09 5.92
CA ARG A 167 -0.67 -13.78 4.62
C ARG A 167 -0.44 -15.02 3.78
N LEU A 168 0.00 -16.12 4.40
CA LEU A 168 0.22 -17.38 3.70
C LEU A 168 -1.11 -17.97 3.19
N GLU A 169 -2.18 -17.91 3.98
CA GLU A 169 -3.51 -18.36 3.54
C GLU A 169 -4.00 -17.61 2.28
N LEU A 170 -3.74 -16.31 2.18
CA LEU A 170 -4.13 -15.51 1.01
C LEU A 170 -3.42 -15.94 -0.29
N LEU A 171 -2.25 -16.57 -0.19
CA LEU A 171 -1.44 -16.98 -1.34
C LEU A 171 -1.86 -18.34 -1.92
N ASN A 172 -2.81 -19.06 -1.30
CA ASN A 172 -3.45 -20.28 -1.83
C ASN A 172 -2.48 -21.33 -2.43
N GLY A 173 -1.25 -21.44 -1.92
CA GLY A 173 -0.22 -22.30 -2.50
C GLY A 173 0.78 -22.80 -1.47
N ASN A 174 1.35 -23.98 -1.68
CA ASN A 174 2.27 -24.63 -0.73
C ASN A 174 3.75 -24.23 -0.95
N ASN A 175 4.03 -23.24 -1.80
CA ASN A 175 5.39 -22.86 -2.18
C ASN A 175 5.63 -21.38 -1.89
N TYR A 176 6.28 -21.11 -0.76
CA TYR A 176 6.60 -19.75 -0.33
C TYR A 176 8.09 -19.49 -0.43
N THR A 177 8.42 -18.23 -0.69
CA THR A 177 9.77 -17.73 -0.69
C THR A 177 9.88 -16.59 0.32
N SER A 178 10.98 -16.53 1.05
CA SER A 178 11.28 -15.41 1.95
C SER A 178 12.53 -14.65 1.53
N TYR A 179 12.52 -13.34 1.74
CA TYR A 179 13.76 -12.55 1.77
C TYR A 179 14.33 -12.60 3.19
N LEU A 180 15.54 -13.14 3.32
CA LEU A 180 16.23 -13.27 4.60
C LEU A 180 17.44 -12.33 4.62
N SER A 181 17.52 -11.52 5.67
CA SER A 181 18.68 -10.70 5.99
C SER A 181 19.28 -11.18 7.33
N GLY A 182 20.39 -10.58 7.76
CA GLY A 182 20.97 -10.86 9.08
C GLY A 182 20.17 -10.30 10.26
N GLY A 183 19.14 -9.50 9.98
CA GLY A 183 18.32 -8.82 10.99
C GLY A 183 17.31 -9.74 11.68
N LEU A 184 16.90 -9.32 12.89
CA LEU A 184 15.91 -10.05 13.69
C LEU A 184 14.54 -10.14 13.00
N ASP A 185 14.10 -9.07 12.34
CA ASP A 185 12.76 -8.96 11.76
C ASP A 185 12.53 -9.97 10.62
N SER A 186 13.45 -10.00 9.65
CA SER A 186 13.42 -10.95 8.53
C SER A 186 13.64 -12.39 9.03
N SER A 187 14.51 -12.59 10.03
CA SER A 187 14.74 -13.89 10.66
C SER A 187 13.47 -14.46 11.28
N ILE A 188 12.77 -13.69 12.11
CA ILE A 188 11.52 -14.15 12.74
C ILE A 188 10.45 -14.41 11.69
N SER A 189 10.26 -13.50 10.73
CA SER A 189 9.28 -13.68 9.64
C SER A 189 9.56 -14.95 8.82
N THR A 190 10.83 -15.21 8.48
CA THR A 190 11.27 -16.41 7.75
C THR A 190 11.02 -17.69 8.57
N ILE A 191 11.38 -17.70 9.85
CA ILE A 191 11.17 -18.86 10.73
C ILE A 191 9.68 -19.17 10.89
N LEU A 192 8.85 -18.13 11.06
CA LEU A 192 7.40 -18.29 11.23
C LEU A 192 6.71 -18.73 9.94
N SER A 193 7.17 -18.25 8.77
CA SER A 193 6.57 -18.57 7.48
C SER A 193 7.00 -19.92 6.92
N LYS A 194 8.15 -20.46 7.34
CA LYS A 194 8.70 -21.75 6.90
C LYS A 194 8.69 -21.89 5.36
N PRO A 195 9.35 -20.97 4.64
CA PRO A 195 9.37 -21.00 3.19
C PRO A 195 10.10 -22.24 2.66
N ASN A 196 9.88 -22.58 1.41
CA ASN A 196 10.65 -23.61 0.71
C ASN A 196 12.04 -23.07 0.36
N GLU A 197 12.10 -21.79 -0.02
CA GLU A 197 13.32 -21.13 -0.46
C GLU A 197 13.50 -19.78 0.22
N CYS A 198 14.75 -19.41 0.46
CA CYS A 198 15.13 -18.10 0.96
C CYS A 198 16.12 -17.44 0.02
N PHE A 199 15.98 -16.13 -0.14
CA PHE A 199 16.89 -15.29 -0.92
C PHE A 199 17.54 -14.27 0.01
N SER A 200 18.87 -14.16 -0.11
CA SER A 200 19.65 -13.21 0.68
C SER A 200 20.63 -12.47 -0.22
N GLY A 201 20.55 -11.14 -0.17
CA GLY A 201 21.60 -10.28 -0.71
C GLY A 201 22.78 -10.26 0.25
N PHE A 202 24.01 -10.35 -0.26
CA PHE A 202 25.21 -10.23 0.56
C PHE A 202 26.27 -9.35 -0.09
N TYR A 203 27.06 -8.69 0.76
CA TYR A 203 28.26 -7.94 0.40
C TYR A 203 29.48 -8.79 0.72
N GLU A 204 30.53 -8.70 -0.10
CA GLU A 204 31.82 -9.36 0.18
C GLU A 204 32.69 -8.50 1.10
N GLU A 205 32.45 -7.20 1.13
CA GLU A 205 33.19 -6.23 1.92
C GLU A 205 33.03 -6.50 3.43
N GLU A 206 34.17 -6.66 4.09
CA GLU A 206 34.25 -6.84 5.53
C GLU A 206 33.59 -5.65 6.25
N GLY A 207 32.68 -5.94 7.18
CA GLY A 207 31.88 -4.94 7.90
C GLY A 207 30.49 -4.64 7.29
N TYR A 208 30.24 -5.05 6.05
CA TYR A 208 28.92 -4.93 5.40
C TYR A 208 28.22 -6.28 5.18
N SER A 209 28.96 -7.39 5.30
CA SER A 209 28.40 -8.73 5.14
C SER A 209 27.52 -9.14 6.32
N GLU A 210 26.30 -9.57 6.02
CA GLU A 210 25.36 -10.16 6.99
C GLU A 210 25.40 -11.70 6.99
N MET A 211 26.33 -12.30 6.25
CA MET A 211 26.32 -13.73 5.91
C MET A 211 26.35 -14.63 7.15
N ASP A 212 27.15 -14.29 8.17
CA ASP A 212 27.24 -15.08 9.41
C ASP A 212 25.88 -15.18 10.12
N TYR A 213 25.12 -14.08 10.13
CA TYR A 213 23.78 -14.05 10.73
C TYR A 213 22.78 -14.85 9.90
N ILE A 214 22.81 -14.69 8.58
CA ILE A 214 21.96 -15.44 7.65
C ILE A 214 22.21 -16.94 7.81
N GLU A 215 23.47 -17.37 7.78
CA GLU A 215 23.85 -18.78 7.95
C GLU A 215 23.43 -19.33 9.32
N SER A 216 23.44 -18.51 10.39
CA SER A 216 22.98 -18.94 11.71
C SER A 216 21.50 -19.36 11.76
N ILE A 217 20.69 -18.84 10.82
CA ILE A 217 19.28 -19.17 10.64
C ILE A 217 19.13 -20.35 9.69
N VAL A 218 19.69 -20.27 8.49
CA VAL A 218 19.45 -21.27 7.44
C VAL A 218 20.15 -22.60 7.71
N SER A 219 21.28 -22.61 8.45
CA SER A 219 21.97 -23.85 8.86
C SER A 219 21.13 -24.75 9.78
N LYS A 220 20.08 -24.22 10.39
CA LYS A 220 19.15 -24.93 11.28
C LYS A 220 17.81 -25.24 10.61
N SER A 221 17.74 -25.13 9.29
CA SER A 221 16.51 -25.28 8.50
C SER A 221 16.76 -26.12 7.26
N ASP A 222 15.68 -26.62 6.65
CA ASP A 222 15.72 -27.34 5.37
C ASP A 222 15.41 -26.41 4.18
N PHE A 223 15.58 -25.09 4.34
CA PHE A 223 15.27 -24.12 3.29
C PHE A 223 16.30 -24.20 2.15
N ILE A 224 15.83 -24.12 0.90
CA ILE A 224 16.71 -23.91 -0.25
C ILE A 224 17.30 -22.50 -0.14
N LYS A 225 18.63 -22.41 -0.20
CA LYS A 225 19.38 -21.17 0.02
C LYS A 225 19.78 -20.56 -1.33
N ASN A 226 19.42 -19.31 -1.55
CA ASN A 226 19.81 -18.55 -2.74
C ASN A 226 20.54 -17.27 -2.32
N TYR A 227 21.83 -17.19 -2.65
CA TYR A 227 22.66 -16.02 -2.33
C TYR A 227 22.88 -15.15 -3.57
N ILE A 228 22.64 -13.86 -3.42
CA ILE A 228 22.83 -12.86 -4.46
C ILE A 228 23.92 -11.91 -3.99
N LYS A 229 25.06 -11.92 -4.68
CA LYS A 229 26.10 -10.92 -4.45
C LYS A 229 25.59 -9.54 -4.89
N VAL A 230 25.71 -8.55 -4.01
CA VAL A 230 25.39 -7.15 -4.31
C VAL A 230 26.68 -6.44 -4.68
N GLU A 231 26.74 -5.89 -5.90
CA GLU A 231 27.86 -5.07 -6.37
C GLU A 231 27.58 -3.60 -6.04
N ILE A 232 28.58 -2.88 -5.50
CA ILE A 232 28.55 -1.44 -5.20
C ILE A 232 29.43 -0.70 -6.20
#